data_AF-A0A9D8XL73-F1
#
_entry.id   AF-A0A9D8XL73-F1
#
_cell.length_a   1.000
_cell.length_b   1.000
_cell.length_c   1.000
_cell.angle_alpha   90.00
_cell.angle_beta   90.00
_cell.angle_gamma   90.00
#
_symmetry.space_group_name_H-M   'P 1'
#
loop_
_entity.id
_entity.type
_entity.pdbx_description
1 polymer ?
#
loop_
_entity_poly.entity_id
_entity_poly.type
_entity_poly.pdbx_seq_one_letter_code
_entity_poly.pdbx_strand_id
1 'polypeptide(L)'
;DYNLRVAECKTAAWNMMAYTGMPLKNLDKTFLRDIPRETYDLTKEKMPPRFARRAEHFYSEYKRVRKGVTAWETGNQDLCGKLCFERCESSNKNYESGSEELIANYNIIRQTEGIYGGRFSGAGFKGACIALTDPAKREEIRQRITEEYLRMFPEYTETFEIHFCKTDNGARFV
;
A
#
# COMPACT_ATOMS: atom_id res chain seq x y z
N ASP A 1 -9.60 7.24 7.78
CA ASP A 1 -10.89 6.54 7.98
C ASP A 1 -10.96 5.30 7.07
N TYR A 2 -10.78 4.11 7.65
CA TYR A 2 -10.77 2.84 6.92
C TYR A 2 -12.16 2.45 6.39
N ASN A 3 -13.20 2.63 7.19
CA ASN A 3 -14.56 2.24 6.83
C ASN A 3 -15.09 3.07 5.66
N LEU A 4 -14.71 4.35 5.61
CA LEU A 4 -15.00 5.21 4.47
C LEU A 4 -14.37 4.65 3.18
N ARG A 5 -13.10 4.22 3.21
CA ARG A 5 -12.44 3.64 2.02
C ARG A 5 -13.11 2.36 1.55
N VAL A 6 -13.53 1.51 2.48
CA VAL A 6 -14.32 0.31 2.17
C VAL A 6 -15.63 0.69 1.49
N ALA A 7 -16.37 1.65 2.04
CA ALA A 7 -17.62 2.13 1.44
C ALA A 7 -17.40 2.71 0.03
N GLU A 8 -16.36 3.53 -0.16
CA GLU A 8 -16.01 4.09 -1.47
C GLU A 8 -15.70 3.00 -2.52
N CYS A 9 -15.03 1.93 -2.14
CA CYS A 9 -14.78 0.79 -3.03
C CYS A 9 -16.08 0.07 -3.41
N LYS A 10 -16.99 -0.13 -2.44
CA LYS A 10 -18.31 -0.74 -2.70
C LYS A 10 -19.14 0.13 -3.63
N THR A 11 -19.15 1.44 -3.42
CA THR A 11 -19.83 2.40 -4.28
C THR A 11 -19.24 2.41 -5.69
N ALA A 12 -17.91 2.32 -5.82
CA ALA A 12 -17.28 2.20 -7.14
C ALA A 12 -17.77 0.96 -7.90
N ALA A 13 -17.75 -0.22 -7.26
CA ALA A 13 -18.27 -1.44 -7.86
C ALA A 13 -19.77 -1.34 -8.22
N TRP A 14 -20.58 -0.77 -7.33
CA TRP A 14 -22.01 -0.57 -7.57
C TRP A 14 -22.27 0.35 -8.77
N ASN A 15 -21.51 1.46 -8.90
CA ASN A 15 -21.59 2.36 -10.04
C ASN A 15 -21.25 1.64 -11.36
N MET A 16 -20.23 0.79 -11.37
CA MET A 16 -19.90 -0.02 -12.55
C MET A 16 -21.08 -0.88 -12.98
N MET A 17 -21.72 -1.57 -12.02
CA MET A 17 -22.89 -2.39 -12.28
C MET A 17 -24.05 -1.58 -12.88
N ALA A 18 -24.32 -0.40 -12.32
CA ALA A 18 -25.36 0.50 -12.82
C ALA A 18 -25.06 0.99 -14.25
N TYR A 19 -23.82 1.39 -14.53
CA TYR A 19 -23.42 1.91 -15.84
C TYR A 19 -23.43 0.87 -16.95
N THR A 20 -23.28 -0.42 -16.63
CA THR A 20 -23.26 -1.52 -17.60
C THR A 20 -24.51 -2.38 -17.57
N GLY A 21 -25.55 -1.98 -16.83
CA GLY A 21 -26.82 -2.72 -16.77
C GLY A 21 -26.73 -4.09 -16.09
N MET A 22 -25.73 -4.32 -15.23
CA MET A 22 -25.65 -5.54 -14.43
C MET A 22 -26.70 -5.52 -13.31
N PRO A 23 -27.24 -6.67 -12.88
CA PRO A 23 -28.21 -6.73 -11.78
C PRO A 23 -27.63 -6.15 -10.49
N LEU A 24 -28.21 -5.05 -10.00
CA LEU A 24 -27.73 -4.35 -8.81
C LEU A 24 -27.86 -5.24 -7.58
N LYS A 25 -26.81 -5.25 -6.75
CA LYS A 25 -26.79 -5.91 -5.44
C LYS A 25 -26.92 -4.87 -4.34
N ASN A 26 -27.29 -5.33 -3.14
CA ASN A 26 -27.14 -4.51 -1.95
C ASN A 26 -25.67 -4.11 -1.77
N LEU A 27 -25.42 -2.88 -1.30
CA LEU A 27 -24.08 -2.33 -1.20
C LEU A 27 -23.16 -3.20 -0.32
N ASP A 28 -23.70 -3.80 0.74
CA ASP A 28 -22.95 -4.68 1.64
C ASP A 28 -22.44 -5.96 0.95
N LYS A 29 -23.10 -6.40 -0.13
CA LYS A 29 -22.76 -7.56 -0.97
C LYS A 29 -22.08 -7.22 -2.29
N THR A 30 -21.62 -5.98 -2.46
CA THR A 30 -21.01 -5.50 -3.70
C THR A 30 -19.51 -5.32 -3.51
N PHE A 31 -18.69 -5.95 -4.34
CA PHE A 31 -17.23 -5.95 -4.19
C PHE A 31 -16.52 -5.74 -5.54
N LEU A 32 -15.41 -5.02 -5.53
CA LEU A 32 -14.59 -4.78 -6.73
C LEU A 32 -14.05 -6.08 -7.35
N ARG A 33 -13.74 -7.10 -6.54
CA ARG A 33 -13.22 -8.39 -7.02
C ARG A 33 -14.22 -9.16 -7.90
N ASP A 34 -15.52 -8.85 -7.77
CA ASP A 34 -16.57 -9.52 -8.52
C ASP A 34 -16.83 -8.82 -9.88
N ILE A 35 -16.12 -7.71 -10.14
CA ILE A 35 -16.24 -6.91 -11.36
C ILE A 35 -14.94 -7.04 -12.17
N PRO A 36 -15.00 -7.36 -13.47
CA PRO A 36 -13.82 -7.39 -14.33
C PRO A 36 -13.16 -6.01 -14.46
N ARG A 37 -11.84 -6.00 -14.67
CA ARG A 37 -11.05 -4.76 -14.88
C ARG A 37 -11.56 -3.99 -16.12
N GLU A 38 -12.00 -4.71 -17.14
CA GLU A 38 -12.49 -4.18 -18.40
C GLU A 38 -13.75 -3.32 -18.16
N THR A 39 -14.64 -3.77 -17.27
CA THR A 39 -15.82 -3.00 -16.85
C THR A 39 -15.41 -1.70 -16.17
N TYR A 40 -14.36 -1.72 -15.35
CA TYR A 40 -13.82 -0.50 -14.76
C TYR A 40 -13.24 0.43 -15.82
N ASP A 41 -12.42 -0.06 -16.75
CA ASP A 41 -11.81 0.77 -17.79
C ASP A 41 -12.85 1.43 -18.71
N LEU A 42 -13.97 0.75 -18.98
CA LEU A 42 -15.11 1.29 -19.74
C LEU A 42 -15.90 2.38 -18.99
N THR A 43 -15.82 2.42 -17.65
CA THR A 43 -16.70 3.24 -16.82
C THR A 43 -15.96 4.30 -16.00
N LYS A 44 -14.63 4.21 -15.86
CA LYS A 44 -13.83 5.09 -14.99
C LYS A 44 -14.02 6.59 -15.27
N GLU A 45 -14.19 6.98 -16.53
CA GLU A 45 -14.37 8.39 -16.93
C GLU A 45 -15.77 8.93 -16.61
N LYS A 46 -16.78 8.05 -16.52
CA LYS A 46 -18.15 8.41 -16.12
C LYS A 46 -18.32 8.46 -14.60
N MET A 47 -17.42 7.79 -13.89
CA MET A 47 -17.49 7.64 -12.44
C MET A 47 -16.94 8.89 -11.74
N PRO A 48 -17.53 9.34 -10.62
CA PRO A 48 -16.94 10.42 -9.83
C PRO A 48 -15.47 10.11 -9.48
N PRO A 49 -14.53 11.07 -9.66
CA PRO A 49 -13.10 10.79 -9.59
C PRO A 49 -12.64 10.10 -8.31
N ARG A 50 -13.26 10.42 -7.17
CA ARG A 50 -12.94 9.79 -5.88
C ARG A 50 -13.10 8.27 -5.90
N PHE A 51 -14.19 7.76 -6.49
CA PHE A 51 -14.49 6.33 -6.55
C PHE A 51 -13.63 5.64 -7.61
N ALA A 52 -13.42 6.32 -8.75
CA ALA A 52 -12.56 5.84 -9.81
C ALA A 52 -11.12 5.63 -9.30
N ARG A 53 -10.61 6.53 -8.45
CA ARG A 53 -9.29 6.37 -7.81
C ARG A 53 -9.22 5.17 -6.88
N ARG A 54 -10.24 4.92 -6.04
CA ARG A 54 -10.25 3.73 -5.17
C ARG A 54 -10.25 2.43 -5.96
N ALA A 55 -11.04 2.37 -7.03
CA ALA A 55 -11.05 1.23 -7.95
C ALA A 55 -9.71 1.05 -8.65
N GLU A 56 -9.07 2.13 -9.14
CA GLU A 56 -7.73 2.04 -9.75
C GLU A 56 -6.71 1.48 -8.78
N HIS A 57 -6.74 1.90 -7.50
CA HIS A 57 -5.86 1.33 -6.49
C HIS A 57 -6.04 -0.19 -6.40
N PHE A 58 -7.28 -0.67 -6.26
CA PHE A 58 -7.59 -2.10 -6.16
C PHE A 58 -7.08 -2.90 -7.36
N TYR A 59 -7.44 -2.49 -8.59
CA TYR A 59 -7.07 -3.26 -9.77
C TYR A 59 -5.57 -3.20 -10.08
N SER A 60 -4.95 -2.03 -9.88
CA SER A 60 -3.50 -1.91 -10.05
C SER A 60 -2.75 -2.72 -8.99
N GLU A 61 -3.28 -2.80 -7.76
CA GLU A 61 -2.72 -3.63 -6.69
C GLU A 61 -2.84 -5.12 -7.01
N TYR A 62 -4.00 -5.57 -7.52
CA TYR A 62 -4.18 -6.94 -7.98
C TYR A 62 -3.11 -7.36 -8.99
N LYS A 63 -2.82 -6.49 -9.96
CA LYS A 63 -1.75 -6.70 -10.96
C LYS A 63 -0.35 -6.67 -10.33
N ARG A 64 -0.07 -5.72 -9.43
CA ARG A 64 1.23 -5.61 -8.74
C ARG A 64 1.53 -6.83 -7.88
N VAL A 65 0.55 -7.35 -7.15
CA VAL A 65 0.73 -8.55 -6.31
C VAL A 65 1.15 -9.74 -7.16
N ARG A 66 0.48 -9.98 -8.30
CA ARG A 66 0.87 -11.07 -9.21
C ARG A 66 2.31 -10.92 -9.72
N LYS A 67 2.69 -9.71 -10.14
CA LYS A 67 4.08 -9.43 -10.54
C LYS A 67 5.07 -9.59 -9.38
N GLY A 68 4.67 -9.22 -8.18
CA GLY A 68 5.47 -9.34 -6.96
C GLY A 68 5.75 -10.79 -6.60
N VAL A 69 4.76 -11.68 -6.77
CA VAL A 69 4.95 -13.13 -6.61
C VAL A 69 6.02 -13.64 -7.57
N THR A 70 5.91 -13.34 -8.86
CA THR A 70 6.92 -13.76 -9.85
C THR A 70 8.30 -13.17 -9.55
N ALA A 71 8.38 -11.90 -9.16
CA ALA A 71 9.64 -11.26 -8.78
C ALA A 71 10.28 -11.96 -7.57
N TRP A 72 9.47 -12.33 -6.58
CA TRP A 72 9.92 -13.04 -5.39
C TRP A 72 10.41 -14.45 -5.72
N GLU A 73 9.64 -15.23 -6.48
CA GLU A 73 9.97 -16.60 -6.88
C GLU A 73 11.26 -16.69 -7.72
N THR A 74 11.52 -15.66 -8.54
CA THR A 74 12.70 -15.58 -9.40
C THR A 74 13.92 -14.96 -8.70
N GLY A 75 13.80 -14.55 -7.43
CA GLY A 75 14.87 -13.88 -6.69
C GLY A 75 15.18 -12.46 -7.17
N ASN A 76 14.28 -11.83 -7.96
CA ASN A 76 14.45 -10.47 -8.45
C ASN A 76 14.06 -9.44 -7.37
N GLN A 77 15.00 -9.20 -6.45
CA GLN A 77 14.83 -8.31 -5.31
C GLN A 77 14.55 -6.87 -5.72
N ASP A 78 15.24 -6.36 -6.75
CA ASP A 78 15.06 -4.99 -7.26
C ASP A 78 13.63 -4.77 -7.78
N LEU A 79 13.10 -5.72 -8.55
CA LEU A 79 11.73 -5.65 -9.04
C LEU A 79 10.73 -5.76 -7.88
N CYS A 80 10.95 -6.67 -6.94
CA CYS A 80 10.09 -6.81 -5.76
C CYS A 80 10.04 -5.50 -4.97
N GLY A 81 11.20 -4.89 -4.72
CA GLY A 81 11.31 -3.65 -3.99
C GLY A 81 10.68 -2.45 -4.72
N LYS A 82 10.91 -2.34 -6.03
CA LYS A 82 10.24 -1.35 -6.89
C LYS A 82 8.71 -1.46 -6.81
N LEU A 83 8.17 -2.68 -6.85
CA LEU A 83 6.72 -2.92 -6.74
C LEU A 83 6.17 -2.51 -5.36
N CYS A 84 6.94 -2.67 -4.28
CA CYS A 84 6.55 -2.16 -2.95
C CYS A 84 6.40 -0.64 -2.94
N PHE A 85 7.35 0.09 -3.53
CA PHE A 85 7.25 1.55 -3.65
C PHE A 85 6.06 1.97 -4.51
N GLU A 86 5.88 1.36 -5.69
CA GLU A 86 4.73 1.65 -6.58
C GLU A 86 3.37 1.39 -5.91
N ARG A 87 3.28 0.35 -5.09
CA ARG A 87 2.10 0.11 -4.24
C ARG A 87 1.87 1.28 -3.30
N CYS A 88 2.89 1.70 -2.56
CA CYS A 88 2.74 2.75 -1.56
C CYS A 88 2.35 4.10 -2.18
N GLU A 89 2.91 4.42 -3.35
CA GLU A 89 2.47 5.56 -4.17
C GLU A 89 0.98 5.47 -4.51
N SER A 90 0.51 4.29 -4.89
CA SER A 90 -0.91 4.07 -5.17
C SER A 90 -1.77 4.19 -3.92
N SER A 91 -1.31 3.70 -2.76
CA SER A 91 -1.99 3.87 -1.48
C SER A 91 -2.13 5.35 -1.11
N ASN A 92 -1.10 6.16 -1.36
CA ASN A 92 -1.16 7.59 -1.09
C ASN A 92 -2.05 8.35 -2.11
N LYS A 93 -1.80 8.18 -3.41
CA LYS A 93 -2.47 8.96 -4.47
C LYS A 93 -3.88 8.48 -4.81
N ASN A 94 -4.06 7.16 -4.93
CA ASN A 94 -5.31 6.57 -5.39
C ASN A 94 -6.19 6.12 -4.23
N TYR A 95 -5.60 5.55 -3.18
CA TYR A 95 -6.35 5.12 -2.01
C TYR A 95 -6.48 6.21 -0.95
N GLU A 96 -5.65 7.26 -1.00
CA GLU A 96 -5.62 8.33 0.00
C GLU A 96 -5.61 7.77 1.43
N SER A 97 -4.74 6.77 1.65
CA SER A 97 -4.37 6.24 2.95
C SER A 97 -2.92 6.63 3.20
N GLY A 98 -2.69 7.43 4.24
CA GLY A 98 -1.39 7.91 4.66
C GLY A 98 -1.63 9.00 5.70
N SER A 99 -0.96 8.93 6.84
CA SER A 99 -0.80 10.11 7.68
C SER A 99 0.45 10.87 7.24
N GLU A 100 0.58 12.11 7.70
CA GLU A 100 1.76 12.92 7.42
C GLU A 100 3.05 12.21 7.85
N GLU A 101 3.04 11.60 9.03
CA GLU A 101 4.14 10.83 9.61
C GLU A 101 4.52 9.63 8.74
N LEU A 102 3.52 8.85 8.30
CA LEU A 102 3.77 7.69 7.45
C LEU A 102 4.34 8.10 6.10
N ILE A 103 3.79 9.15 5.47
CA ILE A 103 4.26 9.66 4.19
C ILE A 103 5.71 10.14 4.30
N ALA A 104 6.04 10.87 5.36
CA ALA A 104 7.40 11.31 5.63
C ALA A 104 8.37 10.14 5.82
N ASN A 105 8.02 9.17 6.66
CA ASN A 105 8.83 7.96 6.88
C ASN A 105 9.04 7.19 5.56
N TYR A 106 7.99 7.01 4.76
CA TYR A 106 8.09 6.39 3.44
C TYR A 106 9.04 7.14 2.50
N ASN A 107 8.99 8.48 2.48
CA ASN A 107 9.88 9.29 1.65
C ASN A 107 11.35 9.14 2.06
N ILE A 108 11.62 9.11 3.37
CA ILE A 108 12.96 8.88 3.93
C ILE A 108 13.47 7.49 3.55
N ILE A 109 12.65 6.45 3.77
CA ILE A 109 12.96 5.06 3.40
C ILE A 109 13.30 4.96 1.91
N ARG A 110 12.51 5.59 1.04
CA ARG A 110 12.70 5.56 -0.41
C ARG A 110 14.04 6.18 -0.84
N GLN A 111 14.56 7.13 -0.08
CA GLN A 111 15.82 7.84 -0.38
C GLN A 111 17.03 7.26 0.35
N THR A 112 16.82 6.25 1.21
CA THR A 112 17.88 5.68 2.04
C THR A 112 18.60 4.56 1.28
N GLU A 113 19.92 4.65 1.22
CA GLU A 113 20.76 3.64 0.59
C GLU A 113 20.66 2.30 1.35
N GLY A 114 20.69 1.18 0.61
CA GLY A 114 20.52 -0.15 1.19
C GLY A 114 19.06 -0.54 1.39
N ILE A 115 18.09 0.26 0.93
CA ILE A 115 16.68 -0.12 0.90
C ILE A 115 16.26 -0.47 -0.52
N TYR A 116 15.86 -1.73 -0.73
CA TYR A 116 15.38 -2.23 -2.02
C TYR A 116 13.94 -1.78 -2.29
N GLY A 117 13.10 -1.73 -1.25
CA GLY A 117 11.68 -1.42 -1.35
C GLY A 117 11.06 -1.07 -0.02
N GLY A 118 10.03 -0.23 -0.01
CA GLY A 118 9.32 0.17 1.20
C GLY A 118 7.85 0.51 0.97
N ARG A 119 7.02 0.27 1.98
CA ARG A 119 5.58 0.61 1.96
C ARG A 119 5.02 0.82 3.36
N PHE A 120 3.83 1.42 3.44
CA PHE A 120 3.01 1.37 4.65
C PHE A 120 2.67 -0.08 5.02
N SER A 121 2.66 -0.37 6.31
CA SER A 121 2.13 -1.60 6.89
C SER A 121 0.77 -1.33 7.54
N GLY A 122 -0.17 -2.26 7.39
CA GLY A 122 -1.53 -2.12 7.91
C GLY A 122 -2.42 -1.15 7.11
N ALA A 123 -3.37 -0.51 7.79
CA ALA A 123 -4.42 0.31 7.19
C ALA A 123 -3.95 1.68 6.65
N GLY A 124 -2.70 2.09 6.95
CA GLY A 124 -2.09 3.30 6.42
C GLY A 124 -2.54 4.62 7.04
N PHE A 125 -3.31 4.63 8.14
CA PHE A 125 -3.73 5.87 8.82
C PHE A 125 -2.86 6.25 10.01
N LYS A 126 -2.11 5.28 10.56
CA LYS A 126 -1.05 5.36 11.56
C LYS A 126 -0.24 4.05 11.47
N GLY A 127 0.83 3.94 12.23
CA GLY A 127 1.55 2.69 12.44
C GLY A 127 2.94 2.73 11.84
N ALA A 128 3.31 1.67 11.13
CA ALA A 128 4.69 1.44 10.69
C ALA A 128 4.82 1.41 9.17
N CYS A 129 6.01 1.77 8.69
CA CYS A 129 6.49 1.37 7.38
C CYS A 129 7.25 0.04 7.48
N ILE A 130 7.21 -0.75 6.43
CA ILE A 130 8.04 -1.95 6.27
C ILE A 130 8.92 -1.77 5.04
N ALA A 131 10.18 -2.18 5.16
CA ALA A 131 11.16 -2.08 4.10
C ALA A 131 11.96 -3.39 3.94
N LEU A 132 12.32 -3.70 2.69
CA LEU A 132 13.30 -4.72 2.34
C LEU A 132 14.68 -4.05 2.32
N THR A 133 15.60 -4.52 3.14
CA THR A 133 16.89 -3.86 3.37
C THR A 133 18.07 -4.79 3.16
N ASP A 134 19.20 -4.20 2.81
CA ASP A 134 20.51 -4.84 2.80
C ASP A 134 20.96 -5.05 4.26
N PRO A 135 21.16 -6.30 4.71
CA PRO A 135 21.64 -6.58 6.05
C PRO A 135 23.01 -5.97 6.37
N ALA A 136 23.84 -5.68 5.36
CA ALA A 136 25.15 -5.06 5.56
C ALA A 136 25.06 -3.57 5.90
N LYS A 137 23.92 -2.91 5.63
CA LYS A 137 23.73 -1.46 5.80
C LYS A 137 22.82 -1.09 6.98
N ARG A 138 22.63 -2.00 7.93
CA ARG A 138 21.63 -1.85 9.01
C ARG A 138 21.86 -0.62 9.87
N GLU A 139 23.10 -0.36 10.26
CA GLU A 139 23.42 0.76 11.14
C GLU A 139 23.27 2.09 10.41
N GLU A 140 23.74 2.19 9.15
CA GLU A 140 23.57 3.38 8.32
C GLU A 140 22.09 3.67 8.05
N ILE A 141 21.29 2.63 7.75
CA ILE A 141 19.84 2.74 7.55
C ILE A 141 19.17 3.25 8.84
N ARG A 142 19.48 2.66 9.99
CA ARG A 142 18.90 3.06 11.28
C ARG A 142 19.23 4.52 11.58
N GLN A 143 20.51 4.88 11.48
CA GLN A 143 20.97 6.23 11.75
C GLN A 143 20.24 7.25 10.87
N ARG A 144 20.31 7.06 9.54
CA ARG A 144 19.72 8.00 8.59
C ARG A 144 18.21 8.16 8.78
N ILE A 145 17.48 7.05 8.94
CA ILE A 145 16.02 7.13 9.10
C ILE A 145 15.67 7.85 10.41
N THR A 146 16.34 7.50 11.52
CA THR A 146 16.08 8.13 12.83
C THR A 146 16.35 9.62 12.80
N GLU A 147 17.52 10.04 12.28
CA GLU A 147 17.90 11.45 12.20
C GLU A 147 16.90 12.26 11.36
N GLU A 148 16.59 11.79 10.15
CA GLU A 148 15.69 12.47 9.23
C GLU A 148 14.26 12.53 9.76
N TYR A 149 13.77 11.45 10.36
CA TYR A 149 12.40 11.36 10.85
C TYR A 149 12.19 12.22 12.11
N LEU A 150 13.09 12.13 13.10
CA LEU A 150 12.98 12.91 14.33
C LEU A 150 13.25 14.40 14.12
N ARG A 151 13.97 14.78 13.06
CA ARG A 151 14.07 16.19 12.64
C ARG A 151 12.71 16.76 12.23
N MET A 152 11.84 15.94 11.62
CA MET A 152 10.51 16.36 11.19
C MET A 152 9.48 16.24 12.32
N PHE A 153 9.62 15.23 13.19
CA PHE A 153 8.67 14.93 14.26
C PHE A 153 9.39 14.70 15.61
N PRO A 154 9.94 15.76 16.23
CA PRO A 154 10.71 15.64 17.47
C PRO A 154 9.90 15.11 18.65
N GLU A 155 8.57 15.23 18.63
CA GLU A 155 7.66 14.68 19.62
C GLU A 155 7.73 13.15 19.75
N TYR A 156 8.26 12.45 18.74
CA TYR A 156 8.43 10.99 18.76
C TYR A 156 9.81 10.52 19.23
N THR A 157 10.67 11.41 19.74
CA THR A 157 12.05 11.06 20.17
C THR A 157 12.10 9.84 21.10
N GLU A 158 11.19 9.75 22.06
CA GLU A 158 11.16 8.65 23.05
C GLU A 158 10.39 7.40 22.57
N THR A 159 9.76 7.45 21.39
CA THR A 159 8.82 6.39 20.94
C THR A 159 9.09 5.88 19.53
N PHE A 160 9.93 6.55 18.75
CA PHE A 160 10.30 6.10 17.41
C PHE A 160 11.23 4.90 17.48
N GLU A 161 10.82 3.79 16.88
CA GLU A 161 11.58 2.55 16.90
C GLU A 161 11.75 1.96 15.49
N ILE A 162 12.92 1.34 15.29
CA ILE A 162 13.24 0.56 14.08
C ILE A 162 13.61 -0.85 14.52
N HIS A 163 12.94 -1.84 13.95
CA HIS A 163 13.24 -3.26 14.18
C HIS A 163 13.68 -3.93 12.89
N PHE A 164 14.85 -4.58 12.92
CA PHE A 164 15.30 -5.44 11.83
C PHE A 164 14.85 -6.86 12.09
N CYS A 165 13.92 -7.34 11.28
CA CYS A 165 13.30 -8.66 11.45
C CYS A 165 13.73 -9.63 10.34
N LYS A 166 13.64 -10.92 10.63
CA LYS A 166 13.62 -12.00 9.64
C LYS A 166 12.22 -12.59 9.58
N THR A 167 11.90 -13.31 8.50
CA THR A 167 10.69 -14.13 8.46
C THR A 167 10.79 -15.25 9.48
N ASP A 168 9.70 -15.55 10.18
CA ASP A 168 9.59 -16.65 11.13
C ASP A 168 8.37 -17.53 10.79
N ASN A 169 8.29 -18.69 11.43
CA ASN A 169 7.16 -19.59 11.36
C ASN A 169 5.92 -18.99 12.05
N GLY A 170 4.75 -19.54 11.70
CA GLY A 170 3.50 -19.22 12.38
C GLY A 170 3.44 -19.74 13.82
N ALA A 171 2.31 -19.46 14.48
CA ALA A 171 2.01 -19.95 15.82
C ALA A 171 2.10 -21.49 15.87
N ARG A 172 2.83 -22.00 16.86
CA ARG A 172 3.07 -23.43 17.08
C ARG A 172 3.20 -23.71 18.56
N PHE A 173 2.84 -24.91 18.98
CA PHE A 173 3.23 -25.40 20.30
C PHE A 173 4.74 -25.69 20.27
N VAL A 174 5.44 -25.19 21.27
CA VAL A 174 6.88 -25.38 21.52
C VAL A 174 7.06 -26.17 22.79
#